data_AF-A0A7S1T9W3-F1
#
_entry.id   AF-A0A7S1T9W3-F1
#
_cell.length_a   1.000
_cell.length_b   1.000
_cell.length_c   1.000
_cell.angle_alpha   90.00
_cell.angle_beta   90.00
_cell.angle_gamma   90.00
#
_symmetry.space_group_name_H-M   'P 1'
#
loop_
_entity.id
_entity.type
_entity.pdbx_description
1 polymer ?
#
loop_
_entity_poly.entity_id
_entity_poly.type
_entity_poly.pdbx_seq_one_letter_code
_entity_poly.pdbx_strand_id
1 'polypeptide(L)'
;KRAAEVGEVEVLEWIRGHGYPFTEATCAAAAMGGQLPTLKWLRSQGCPWDESTCSAASEGGHFEVLQWARGQGCPFGADICSNAAAAGHLEMLQFARRHDCPWDTDTLACAAAAGHLEVLQ
;
A
#
# COMPACT_ATOMS: atom_id res chain seq x y z
N LYS A 1 12.86 8.35 4.35
CA LYS A 1 12.28 7.00 4.14
C LYS A 1 12.06 6.28 5.47
N ARG A 2 13.11 5.93 6.22
CA ARG A 2 12.98 5.21 7.52
C ARG A 2 12.07 5.90 8.55
N ALA A 3 12.14 7.23 8.67
CA ALA A 3 11.22 7.99 9.54
C ALA A 3 9.73 7.83 9.13
N ALA A 4 9.44 7.74 7.83
CA ALA A 4 8.08 7.56 7.34
C ALA A 4 7.55 6.14 7.63
N GLU A 5 8.42 5.14 7.47
CA GLU A 5 8.11 3.73 7.75
C GLU A 5 7.81 3.46 9.23
N VAL A 6 8.50 4.12 10.15
CA VAL A 6 8.27 3.98 11.60
C VAL A 6 7.16 4.92 12.10
N GLY A 7 6.75 5.90 11.29
CA GLY A 7 5.68 6.84 11.62
C GLY A 7 6.14 8.06 12.42
N GLU A 8 7.43 8.39 12.42
CA GLU A 8 8.00 9.53 13.15
C GLU A 8 7.70 10.85 12.42
N VAL A 9 6.51 11.40 12.68
CA VAL A 9 6.03 12.65 12.06
C VAL A 9 6.92 13.84 12.43
N GLU A 10 7.47 13.89 13.65
CA GLU A 10 8.36 14.98 14.09
C GLU A 10 9.62 15.09 13.20
N VAL A 11 10.21 13.95 12.83
CA VAL A 11 11.38 13.92 11.93
C VAL A 11 10.98 14.34 10.52
N LEU A 12 9.78 13.98 10.06
CA LEU A 12 9.27 14.41 8.75
C LEU A 12 8.97 15.91 8.71
N GLU A 13 8.41 16.47 9.78
CA GLU A 13 8.23 17.91 9.96
C GLU A 13 9.56 18.64 9.91
N TRP A 14 10.57 18.11 10.61
CA TRP A 14 11.93 18.65 10.55
C TRP A 14 12.50 18.65 9.13
N ILE A 15 12.39 17.52 8.41
CA ILE A 15 12.86 17.38 7.02
C ILE A 15 12.17 18.40 6.11
N ARG A 16 10.84 18.59 6.25
CA ARG A 16 10.07 19.59 5.49
C ARG A 16 10.51 21.01 5.82
N GLY A 17 10.71 21.33 7.10
CA GLY A 17 11.16 22.64 7.56
C GLY A 17 12.54 23.05 7.01
N HIS A 18 13.38 22.06 6.68
CA HIS A 18 14.70 22.27 6.07
C HIS A 18 14.67 22.31 4.53
N GLY A 19 13.48 22.27 3.92
CA GLY A 19 13.30 22.41 2.47
C GLY A 19 13.58 21.14 1.67
N TYR A 20 13.73 19.98 2.31
CA TYR A 20 13.89 18.73 1.59
C TYR A 20 12.54 18.29 0.99
N PRO A 21 12.49 17.98 -0.32
CA PRO A 21 11.25 17.55 -0.96
C PRO A 21 10.86 16.15 -0.50
N PHE A 22 9.56 15.94 -0.28
CA PHE A 22 9.02 14.59 -0.19
C PHE A 22 8.86 14.01 -1.58
N THR A 23 9.10 12.70 -1.68
CA THR A 23 8.98 11.93 -2.92
C THR A 23 7.93 10.85 -2.74
N GLU A 24 7.51 10.24 -3.83
CA GLU A 24 6.61 9.09 -3.88
C GLU A 24 7.11 7.97 -2.94
N ALA A 25 8.43 7.78 -2.90
CA ALA A 25 9.06 6.80 -2.02
C ALA A 25 8.94 7.12 -0.51
N THR A 26 8.63 8.37 -0.14
CA THR A 26 8.31 8.73 1.25
C THR A 26 6.90 8.23 1.61
N CYS A 27 5.94 8.37 0.70
CA CYS A 27 4.61 7.78 0.83
C CYS A 27 4.67 6.24 0.85
N ALA A 28 5.41 5.64 -0.08
CA ALA A 28 5.56 4.18 -0.13
C ALA A 28 6.19 3.61 1.15
N ALA A 29 7.19 4.29 1.72
CA ALA A 29 7.77 3.87 3.00
C ALA A 29 6.76 3.93 4.15
N ALA A 30 5.96 4.99 4.26
CA ALA A 30 4.89 5.07 5.26
C ALA A 30 3.84 3.98 5.06
N ALA A 31 3.54 3.65 3.80
CA ALA A 31 2.60 2.60 3.47
C ALA A 31 3.13 1.19 3.82
N MET A 32 4.41 0.94 3.54
CA MET A 32 5.10 -0.32 3.89
C MET A 32 5.11 -0.58 5.39
N GLY A 33 5.25 0.47 6.21
CA GLY A 33 5.25 0.35 7.67
C GLY A 33 3.86 0.44 8.32
N GLY A 34 2.78 0.53 7.52
CA GLY A 34 1.41 0.56 8.02
C GLY A 34 1.01 1.89 8.67
N GLN A 35 1.76 2.96 8.43
CA GLN A 35 1.63 4.23 9.13
C GLN A 35 0.56 5.11 8.49
N LEU A 36 -0.72 4.73 8.65
CA LEU A 36 -1.86 5.47 8.12
C LEU A 36 -1.89 6.96 8.55
N PRO A 37 -1.65 7.33 9.83
CA PRO A 37 -1.64 8.74 10.23
C PRO A 37 -0.55 9.54 9.52
N THR A 38 0.64 8.94 9.36
CA THR A 38 1.78 9.55 8.68
C THR A 38 1.51 9.72 7.19
N LEU A 39 0.89 8.72 6.54
CA LEU A 39 0.52 8.82 5.13
C LEU A 39 -0.55 9.90 4.88
N LYS A 40 -1.55 10.02 5.77
CA LYS A 40 -2.52 11.12 5.76
C LYS A 40 -1.85 12.48 5.87
N TRP A 41 -0.91 12.61 6.79
CA TRP A 41 -0.12 13.83 6.96
C TRP A 41 0.71 14.13 5.71
N LEU A 42 1.44 13.17 5.15
CA LEU A 42 2.22 13.36 3.93
C LEU A 42 1.34 13.85 2.77
N ARG A 43 0.11 13.35 2.65
CA ARG A 43 -0.84 13.80 1.63
C ARG A 43 -1.40 15.19 1.87
N SER A 44 -1.66 15.59 3.11
CA SER A 44 -2.06 16.98 3.40
C SER A 44 -0.95 17.98 3.06
N GLN A 45 0.31 17.52 3.12
CA GLN A 45 1.48 18.30 2.71
C GLN A 45 1.73 18.29 1.18
N GLY A 46 0.87 17.63 0.38
CA GLY A 46 1.02 17.55 -1.06
C GLY A 46 2.16 16.64 -1.53
N CYS A 47 2.58 15.66 -0.72
CA CYS A 47 3.57 14.66 -1.14
C CYS A 47 3.03 13.86 -2.34
N PRO A 48 3.79 13.72 -3.43
CA PRO A 48 3.37 12.86 -4.53
C PRO A 48 3.29 11.40 -4.09
N TRP A 49 2.51 10.62 -4.83
CA TRP A 49 2.39 9.17 -4.68
C TRP A 49 2.16 8.53 -6.05
N ASP A 50 2.43 7.24 -6.13
CA ASP A 50 2.25 6.41 -7.31
C ASP A 50 1.77 5.02 -6.88
N GLU A 51 1.68 4.09 -7.84
CA GLU A 51 1.29 2.71 -7.59
C GLU A 51 2.15 2.02 -6.51
N SER A 52 3.43 2.40 -6.38
CA SER A 52 4.33 1.83 -5.38
C SER A 52 3.86 2.05 -3.95
N THR A 53 3.05 3.09 -3.70
CA THR A 53 2.45 3.33 -2.38
C THR A 53 1.43 2.26 -2.03
N CYS A 54 0.59 1.87 -2.99
CA CYS A 54 -0.37 0.77 -2.79
C CYS A 54 0.35 -0.58 -2.74
N SER A 55 1.32 -0.81 -3.62
CA SER A 55 2.12 -2.04 -3.64
C SER A 55 2.82 -2.30 -2.31
N ALA A 56 3.43 -1.26 -1.73
CA ALA A 56 4.10 -1.33 -0.45
C ALA A 56 3.13 -1.61 0.72
N ALA A 57 1.94 -1.00 0.73
CA ALA A 57 0.90 -1.33 1.71
C ALA A 57 0.47 -2.81 1.59
N SER A 58 0.35 -3.32 0.37
CA SER A 58 0.00 -4.72 0.13
C SER A 58 1.10 -5.69 0.53
N GLU A 59 2.37 -5.38 0.23
CA GLU A 59 3.53 -6.18 0.65
C GLU A 59 3.65 -6.24 2.18
N GLY A 60 3.41 -5.11 2.87
CA GLY A 60 3.38 -5.05 4.33
C GLY A 60 2.11 -5.65 4.97
N GLY A 61 1.12 -6.07 4.17
CA GLY A 61 -0.16 -6.59 4.67
C GLY A 61 -1.07 -5.55 5.34
N HIS A 62 -0.82 -4.26 5.10
CA HIS A 62 -1.51 -3.15 5.74
C HIS A 62 -2.78 -2.74 4.99
N PHE A 63 -3.83 -3.56 5.13
CA PHE A 63 -5.08 -3.40 4.40
C PHE A 63 -5.78 -2.05 4.62
N GLU A 64 -5.78 -1.53 5.84
CA GLU A 64 -6.39 -0.22 6.15
C GLU A 64 -5.71 0.94 5.40
N VAL A 65 -4.39 0.85 5.23
CA VAL A 65 -3.61 1.83 4.47
C VAL A 65 -3.97 1.76 2.98
N LEU A 66 -4.04 0.54 2.43
CA LEU A 66 -4.41 0.33 1.04
C LEU A 66 -5.82 0.85 0.73
N GLN A 67 -6.81 0.55 1.58
CA GLN A 67 -8.17 1.05 1.43
C GLN A 67 -8.23 2.58 1.42
N TRP A 68 -7.51 3.21 2.35
CA TRP A 68 -7.46 4.67 2.43
C TRP A 68 -6.77 5.28 1.20
N ALA A 69 -5.61 4.74 0.79
CA ALA A 69 -4.88 5.21 -0.39
C ALA A 69 -5.75 5.10 -1.65
N ARG A 70 -6.48 3.99 -1.83
CA ARG A 70 -7.43 3.82 -2.93
C ARG A 70 -8.56 4.84 -2.89
N GLY A 71 -9.16 5.07 -1.72
CA GLY A 71 -10.23 6.04 -1.54
C GLY A 71 -9.83 7.48 -1.84
N GLN A 72 -8.52 7.77 -1.82
CA GLN A 72 -7.97 9.08 -2.18
C GLN A 72 -7.48 9.17 -3.64
N GLY A 73 -7.66 8.12 -4.43
CA GLY A 73 -7.28 8.09 -5.85
C GLY A 73 -5.83 7.69 -6.10
N CYS A 74 -5.17 6.99 -5.18
CA CYS A 74 -3.85 6.40 -5.44
C CYS A 74 -3.95 5.35 -6.57
N PRO A 75 -3.02 5.33 -7.53
CA PRO A 75 -2.98 4.31 -8.58
C PRO A 75 -2.88 2.90 -7.99
N PHE A 76 -3.52 1.93 -8.66
CA PHE A 76 -3.47 0.51 -8.29
C PHE A 76 -2.48 -0.19 -9.22
N GLY A 77 -1.44 -0.78 -8.64
CA GLY A 77 -0.53 -1.67 -9.36
C GLY A 77 -1.15 -3.06 -9.56
N ALA A 78 -0.72 -3.76 -10.59
CA ALA A 78 -1.14 -5.15 -10.85
C ALA A 78 -0.59 -6.14 -9.80
N ASP A 79 0.52 -5.78 -9.15
CA ASP A 79 1.21 -6.52 -8.11
C ASP A 79 0.44 -6.60 -6.78
N ILE A 80 -0.54 -5.71 -6.55
CA ILE A 80 -1.43 -5.75 -5.39
C ILE A 80 -2.15 -7.09 -5.30
N CYS A 81 -2.63 -7.61 -6.44
CA CYS A 81 -3.35 -8.87 -6.52
C CYS A 81 -2.43 -10.06 -6.14
N SER A 82 -1.24 -10.13 -6.74
CA SER A 82 -0.26 -11.19 -6.43
C SER A 82 0.23 -11.11 -4.99
N ASN A 83 0.45 -9.91 -4.45
CA ASN A 83 0.91 -9.72 -3.07
C ASN A 83 -0.18 -10.13 -2.07
N ALA A 84 -1.42 -9.72 -2.30
CA ALA A 84 -2.55 -10.13 -1.47
C ALA A 84 -2.79 -11.65 -1.52
N ALA A 85 -2.61 -12.26 -2.70
CA ALA A 85 -2.68 -13.72 -2.89
C ALA A 85 -1.58 -14.47 -2.14
N ALA A 86 -0.34 -14.02 -2.26
CA ALA A 86 0.82 -14.62 -1.59
C ALA A 86 0.78 -14.47 -0.07
N ALA A 87 0.30 -13.32 0.42
CA ALA A 87 0.19 -13.03 1.86
C ALA A 87 -1.05 -13.64 2.52
N GLY A 88 -2.00 -14.16 1.73
CA GLY A 88 -3.22 -14.78 2.26
C GLY A 88 -4.25 -13.81 2.81
N HIS A 89 -4.16 -12.54 2.42
CA HIS A 89 -5.06 -11.49 2.89
C HIS A 89 -6.36 -11.51 2.07
N LEU A 90 -7.27 -12.42 2.42
CA LEU A 90 -8.56 -12.63 1.76
C LEU A 90 -9.35 -11.33 1.55
N GLU A 91 -9.40 -10.46 2.56
CA GLU A 91 -10.09 -9.17 2.51
C GLU A 91 -9.47 -8.23 1.47
N MET A 92 -8.13 -8.24 1.36
CA MET A 92 -7.38 -7.46 0.38
C MET A 92 -7.60 -7.98 -1.05
N LEU A 93 -7.70 -9.30 -1.24
CA LEU A 93 -8.05 -9.91 -2.53
C LEU A 93 -9.47 -9.57 -2.97
N GLN A 94 -10.45 -9.66 -2.06
CA GLN A 94 -11.83 -9.26 -2.35
C GLN A 94 -11.93 -7.76 -2.69
N PHE A 95 -11.15 -6.94 -1.99
CA PHE A 95 -11.05 -5.51 -2.28
C PHE A 95 -10.45 -5.25 -3.66
N ALA A 96 -9.33 -5.90 -4.00
CA ALA A 96 -8.69 -5.77 -5.30
C ALA A 96 -9.62 -6.20 -6.44
N ARG A 97 -10.38 -7.30 -6.25
CA ARG A 97 -11.41 -7.75 -7.19
C ARG A 97 -12.50 -6.71 -7.44
N ARG A 98 -12.92 -5.99 -6.40
CA ARG A 98 -13.96 -4.95 -6.50
C ARG A 98 -13.46 -3.67 -7.18
N HIS A 99 -12.14 -3.53 -7.32
CA HIS A 99 -11.49 -2.35 -7.89
C HIS A 99 -10.83 -2.63 -9.25
N ASP A 100 -11.34 -3.63 -9.97
CA ASP A 100 -10.96 -4.00 -11.35
C ASP A 100 -9.49 -4.45 -11.51
N CYS A 101 -8.86 -4.96 -10.44
CA CYS A 101 -7.55 -5.61 -10.58
C CYS A 101 -7.74 -6.98 -11.26
N PRO A 102 -7.13 -7.21 -12.44
CA PRO A 102 -7.29 -8.48 -13.14
C PRO A 102 -6.59 -9.58 -12.35
N TRP A 103 -7.36 -10.61 -11.95
CA TRP A 103 -6.77 -11.86 -11.48
C TRP A 103 -6.20 -12.59 -12.69
N ASP A 104 -4.89 -12.56 -12.83
CA ASP A 104 -4.17 -13.40 -13.76
C ASP A 104 -3.97 -14.81 -13.18
N THR A 105 -3.44 -15.70 -14.00
CA THR A 105 -3.10 -17.07 -13.60
C THR A 105 -2.10 -17.10 -12.44
N ASP A 106 -1.25 -16.07 -12.31
CA ASP A 106 -0.26 -15.97 -11.25
C ASP A 106 -0.92 -15.66 -9.89
N THR A 107 -1.92 -14.78 -9.87
CA THR A 107 -2.73 -14.50 -8.68
C THR A 107 -3.44 -15.76 -8.17
N LEU A 108 -3.99 -16.57 -9.08
CA LEU A 108 -4.62 -17.86 -8.75
C LEU A 108 -3.61 -18.90 -8.24
N ALA A 109 -2.45 -19.00 -8.90
CA ALA A 109 -1.39 -19.92 -8.50
C ALA A 109 -0.83 -19.56 -7.11
N CYS A 110 -0.63 -18.27 -6.83
CA CYS A 110 -0.20 -17.77 -5.53
C CYS A 110 -1.24 -18.05 -4.44
N ALA A 111 -2.53 -17.80 -4.69
CA ALA A 111 -3.59 -18.08 -3.72
C ALA A 111 -3.71 -19.59 -3.43
N ALA A 112 -3.57 -20.43 -4.46
CA ALA A 112 -3.58 -21.89 -4.31
C ALA A 112 -2.34 -22.41 -3.56
N ALA A 113 -1.14 -21.88 -3.88
CA ALA A 113 0.11 -22.23 -3.21
C ALA A 113 0.13 -21.82 -1.74
N ALA A 114 -0.50 -20.68 -1.41
CA ALA A 114 -0.66 -20.21 -0.05
C ALA A 114 -1.80 -20.92 0.71
N GLY A 115 -2.56 -21.81 0.06
CA GLY A 115 -3.61 -22.61 0.68
C GLY A 115 -4.95 -21.88 0.86
N HIS A 116 -5.11 -20.71 0.26
CA HIS A 116 -6.31 -19.87 0.37
C HIS A 116 -7.31 -20.17 -0.76
N LEU A 117 -7.73 -21.44 -0.85
CA LEU A 117 -8.69 -21.92 -1.85
C LEU A 117 -10.08 -21.27 -1.70
N GLU A 118 -10.41 -20.69 -0.55
CA GLU A 118 -11.67 -19.95 -0.32
C GLU A 118 -11.81 -18.73 -1.24
N VAL A 119 -10.70 -18.19 -1.74
CA VAL A 119 -10.71 -17.06 -2.68
C VAL A 119 -11.19 -17.51 -4.08
N LEU A 120 -11.19 -18.82 -4.37
CA LEU A 120 -11.58 -19.41 -5.66
C LEU A 120 -13.07 -19.79 -5.77
N GLN A 121 -13.86 -19.62 -4.70
CA GLN A 121 -15.32 -19.84 -4.72
C GLN A 121 -16.08 -18.56 -5.09
#